data_AF-A0A5P8MZM0-F1
#
_entry.id   AF-A0A5P8MZM0-F1
#
_cell.length_a   1.000
_cell.length_b   1.000
_cell.length_c   1.000
_cell.angle_alpha   90.00
_cell.angle_beta   90.00
_cell.angle_gamma   90.00
#
_symmetry.space_group_name_H-M   'P 1'
#
loop_
_entity.id
_entity.type
_entity.pdbx_description
1 polymer ?
#
loop_
_entity_poly.entity_id
_entity_poly.type
_entity_poly.pdbx_seq_one_letter_code
_entity_poly.pdbx_strand_id
1 'polypeptide(L)'
;MSSTDPFDRMRFTVRRVSWWQVAIVIAVALAVGTALALVAASVFLVVFPVVVIAGLAYRLFGGRKRTPGAGEGPTVIEAEYRVLSPEEAARADEERWDSDRRLR
;
A
#
# COMPACT_ATOMS: atom_id res chain seq x y z
N MET A 1 66.10 18.67 -44.51
CA MET A 1 65.41 19.47 -43.48
C MET A 1 63.95 19.04 -43.49
N SER A 2 63.51 18.40 -42.42
CA SER A 2 62.16 17.84 -42.28
C SER A 2 61.24 18.91 -41.68
N SER A 3 60.25 19.37 -42.46
CA SER A 3 59.17 20.21 -41.96
C SER A 3 58.09 19.26 -41.43
N THR A 4 58.14 18.97 -40.13
CA THR A 4 57.09 18.23 -39.44
C THR A 4 55.98 19.23 -39.14
N ASP A 5 54.91 19.20 -39.92
CA ASP A 5 53.74 20.06 -39.73
C ASP A 5 52.91 19.54 -38.52
N PRO A 6 52.84 20.27 -37.39
CA PRO A 6 52.19 19.80 -36.17
C PRO A 6 50.66 19.88 -36.22
N PHE A 7 50.06 20.43 -37.29
CA PHE A 7 48.62 20.68 -37.37
C PHE A 7 47.79 19.54 -37.96
N ASP A 8 48.41 18.47 -38.48
CA ASP A 8 47.68 17.35 -39.10
C ASP A 8 47.04 16.37 -38.07
N ARG A 9 47.30 16.55 -36.76
CA ARG A 9 46.74 15.68 -35.71
C ARG A 9 45.33 16.03 -35.25
N MET A 10 44.76 17.15 -35.71
CA MET A 10 43.46 17.65 -35.25
C MET A 10 42.39 17.67 -36.35
N ARG A 11 42.40 16.66 -37.22
CA ARG A 11 41.21 16.36 -38.02
C ARG A 11 40.18 15.71 -37.09
N PHE A 12 39.35 16.53 -36.45
CA PHE A 12 38.03 16.13 -35.97
C PHE A 12 37.31 15.52 -37.16
N THR A 13 37.45 14.21 -37.32
CA THR A 13 36.73 13.46 -38.34
C THR A 13 35.30 13.46 -37.86
N VAL A 14 34.51 14.40 -38.38
CA VAL A 14 33.05 14.37 -38.27
C VAL A 14 32.61 13.12 -39.05
N ARG A 15 32.71 11.97 -38.39
CA ARG A 15 32.36 10.67 -38.93
C ARG A 15 30.84 10.71 -39.05
N ARG A 16 30.34 10.95 -40.26
CA ARG A 16 28.90 10.99 -40.55
C ARG A 16 28.28 9.74 -39.92
N VAL A 17 27.33 9.96 -39.00
CA VAL A 17 26.61 8.86 -38.35
C VAL A 17 25.93 8.07 -39.45
N SER A 18 26.24 6.78 -39.55
CA SER A 18 25.60 5.95 -40.58
C SER A 18 24.14 5.73 -40.17
N TRP A 19 23.23 5.72 -41.14
CA TRP A 19 21.80 5.53 -40.88
C TRP A 19 21.51 4.21 -40.12
N TRP A 20 22.38 3.20 -40.32
CA TRP A 20 22.39 1.96 -39.55
C TRP A 20 22.65 2.15 -38.04
N GLN A 21 23.56 3.05 -37.66
CA GLN A 21 23.79 3.37 -36.25
C GLN A 21 22.55 4.00 -35.61
N VAL A 22 21.86 4.88 -36.35
CA VAL A 22 20.60 5.49 -35.88
C VAL A 22 19.53 4.41 -35.69
N ALA A 23 19.39 3.49 -36.65
CA ALA A 23 18.44 2.38 -36.55
C ALA A 23 18.71 1.49 -35.32
N ILE A 24 19.98 1.18 -35.03
CA ILE A 24 20.36 0.40 -33.84
C ILE A 24 19.99 1.16 -32.55
N VAL A 25 20.31 2.45 -32.46
CA VAL A 25 19.99 3.24 -31.26
C VAL A 25 18.47 3.29 -31.04
N ILE A 26 17.69 3.48 -32.10
CA ILE A 26 16.22 3.46 -32.01
C ILE A 26 15.73 2.08 -31.57
N ALA A 27 16.25 1.00 -32.15
CA ALA A 27 15.86 -0.35 -31.78
C ALA A 27 16.16 -0.66 -30.31
N VAL A 28 17.32 -0.24 -29.82
CA VAL A 28 17.70 -0.37 -28.40
C VAL A 28 16.78 0.46 -27.51
N ALA A 29 16.51 1.71 -27.87
CA ALA A 29 15.59 2.57 -27.11
C ALA A 29 14.19 1.96 -27.02
N LEU A 30 13.66 1.42 -28.11
CA LEU A 30 12.37 0.72 -28.13
C LEU A 30 12.42 -0.54 -27.28
N ALA A 31 13.45 -1.37 -27.39
CA ALA A 31 13.59 -2.58 -26.59
C ALA A 31 13.59 -2.28 -25.09
N VAL A 32 14.35 -1.26 -24.66
CA VAL A 32 14.40 -0.81 -23.27
C VAL A 32 13.04 -0.25 -22.85
N GLY A 33 12.42 0.59 -23.67
CA GLY A 33 11.10 1.15 -23.40
C GLY A 33 10.04 0.06 -23.21
N THR A 34 10.00 -0.92 -24.11
CA THR A 34 9.08 -2.07 -24.01
C THR A 34 9.37 -2.91 -22.77
N ALA A 35 10.64 -3.18 -22.44
CA ALA A 35 10.99 -3.92 -21.23
C ALA A 35 10.50 -3.19 -19.97
N LEU A 36 10.70 -1.89 -19.88
CA LEU A 36 10.21 -1.07 -18.76
C LEU A 36 8.69 -1.06 -18.68
N ALA A 37 8.00 -0.94 -19.83
CA ALA A 37 6.55 -1.00 -19.88
C ALA A 37 6.01 -2.35 -19.40
N LEU A 38 6.64 -3.46 -19.77
CA LEU A 38 6.27 -4.80 -19.31
C LEU A 38 6.51 -4.98 -17.80
N VAL A 39 7.64 -4.49 -17.28
CA VAL A 39 7.91 -4.51 -15.84
C VAL A 39 6.86 -3.69 -15.09
N ALA A 40 6.57 -2.48 -15.54
CA ALA A 40 5.56 -1.62 -14.94
C ALA A 40 4.16 -2.26 -14.98
N ALA A 41 3.77 -2.84 -16.12
CA ALA A 41 2.50 -3.55 -16.26
C ALA A 41 2.42 -4.76 -15.34
N SER A 42 3.50 -5.52 -15.19
CA SER A 42 3.58 -6.69 -14.31
C SER A 42 3.44 -6.29 -12.84
N VAL A 43 4.18 -5.26 -12.41
CA VAL A 43 4.08 -4.71 -11.06
C VAL A 43 2.67 -4.19 -10.80
N PHE A 44 2.10 -3.45 -11.75
CA PHE A 44 0.74 -2.93 -11.64
C PHE A 44 -0.29 -4.06 -11.48
N LEU A 45 -0.17 -5.13 -12.26
CA LEU A 45 -1.07 -6.28 -12.19
C LEU A 45 -1.07 -6.96 -10.82
N VAL A 46 0.04 -6.89 -10.08
CA VAL A 46 0.15 -7.47 -8.72
C VAL A 46 -0.24 -6.45 -7.64
N VAL A 47 0.28 -5.22 -7.73
CA VAL A 47 0.07 -4.19 -6.70
C VAL A 47 -1.38 -3.72 -6.67
N PHE A 48 -1.99 -3.50 -7.84
CA PHE A 48 -3.37 -3.03 -7.94
C PHE A 48 -4.37 -3.93 -7.19
N PRO A 49 -4.45 -5.26 -7.42
CA PRO A 49 -5.38 -6.10 -6.67
C PRO A 49 -5.03 -6.15 -5.18
N VAL A 50 -3.76 -6.13 -4.80
CA VAL A 50 -3.35 -6.08 -3.38
C VAL A 50 -3.90 -4.81 -2.72
N VAL A 51 -3.75 -3.65 -3.36
CA VAL A 51 -4.26 -2.38 -2.84
C VAL A 51 -5.79 -2.39 -2.78
N VAL A 52 -6.47 -2.93 -3.80
CA VAL A 52 -7.93 -3.06 -3.82
C VAL A 52 -8.41 -3.93 -2.65
N ILE A 53 -7.79 -5.09 -2.43
CA ILE A 53 -8.15 -6.00 -1.34
C ILE A 53 -7.85 -5.35 0.02
N ALA A 54 -6.68 -4.76 0.19
CA ALA A 54 -6.30 -4.07 1.41
C ALA A 54 -7.22 -2.89 1.72
N GLY A 55 -7.58 -2.10 0.70
CA GLY A 55 -8.53 -0.99 0.83
C GLY A 55 -9.94 -1.46 1.17
N LEU A 56 -10.40 -2.56 0.57
CA LEU A 56 -11.69 -3.16 0.90
C LEU A 56 -11.72 -3.70 2.33
N ALA A 57 -10.66 -4.41 2.73
CA ALA A 57 -10.49 -4.88 4.09
C ALA A 57 -10.43 -3.71 5.08
N TYR A 58 -9.70 -2.65 4.75
CA TYR A 58 -9.64 -1.44 5.57
C TYR A 58 -11.01 -0.77 5.68
N ARG A 59 -11.79 -0.69 4.60
CA ARG A 59 -13.15 -0.14 4.66
C ARG A 59 -14.08 -1.00 5.51
N LEU A 60 -14.00 -2.31 5.40
CA LEU A 60 -14.90 -3.25 6.09
C LEU A 60 -14.56 -3.38 7.58
N PHE A 61 -13.26 -3.40 7.92
CA PHE A 61 -12.77 -3.65 9.28
C PHE A 61 -12.23 -2.40 9.98
N GLY A 62 -11.89 -1.33 9.26
CA GLY A 62 -11.31 -0.09 9.79
C GLY A 62 -12.32 0.88 10.41
N GLY A 63 -13.62 0.65 10.23
CA GLY A 63 -14.68 1.37 10.94
C GLY A 63 -14.92 0.90 12.38
N ARG A 64 -14.32 -0.23 12.80
CA ARG A 64 -14.44 -0.73 14.17
C ARG A 64 -13.23 -0.23 14.97
N LYS A 65 -13.42 0.96 15.58
CA LYS A 65 -12.53 1.64 16.53
C LYS A 65 -11.43 0.72 17.07
N ARG A 66 -10.20 0.91 16.58
CA ARG A 66 -9.00 0.55 17.32
C ARG A 66 -8.85 1.58 18.43
N THR A 67 -9.36 1.27 19.62
CA THR A 67 -8.75 1.77 20.85
C THR A 67 -7.26 1.37 20.80
N PRO A 68 -6.32 2.29 21.06
CA PRO A 68 -4.90 2.01 20.92
C PRO A 68 -4.46 1.05 22.04
N GLY A 69 -4.11 -0.18 21.68
CA GLY A 69 -3.57 -1.15 22.64
C GLY A 69 -3.81 -2.58 22.20
N ALA A 70 -3.06 -3.05 21.20
CA ALA A 70 -3.00 -4.47 20.89
C ALA A 70 -1.56 -4.86 20.53
N GLY A 71 -0.65 -4.60 21.47
CA GLY A 71 0.29 -5.66 21.84
C GLY A 71 -0.53 -6.69 22.62
N GLU A 72 -0.54 -7.92 22.12
CA GLU A 72 -0.78 -9.18 22.82
C GLU A 72 -1.23 -9.02 24.30
N GLY A 73 -2.55 -8.88 24.50
CA GLY A 73 -3.15 -8.69 25.82
C GLY A 73 -4.47 -9.44 25.93
N PRO A 74 -4.85 -9.89 27.15
CA PRO A 74 -6.04 -10.72 27.38
C PRO A 74 -7.30 -10.06 26.83
N THR A 75 -8.30 -10.85 26.45
CA THR A 75 -9.63 -10.34 26.08
C THR A 75 -10.25 -9.60 27.27
N VAL A 76 -9.97 -8.30 27.38
CA VAL A 76 -10.55 -7.44 28.41
C VAL A 76 -11.99 -7.17 28.01
N ILE A 77 -12.92 -7.83 28.70
CA ILE A 77 -14.33 -7.46 28.67
C ILE A 77 -14.45 -6.18 29.50
N GLU A 78 -14.50 -5.01 28.86
CA GLU A 78 -14.85 -3.75 29.50
C GLU A 78 -16.33 -3.81 29.92
N ALA A 79 -16.58 -4.26 31.14
CA ALA A 79 -17.86 -4.11 31.80
C ALA A 79 -17.89 -2.74 32.50
N GLU A 80 -18.67 -1.81 31.97
CA GLU A 80 -18.96 -0.54 32.63
C GLU A 80 -19.79 -0.84 33.88
N TYR A 81 -19.15 -0.86 35.05
CA TYR A 81 -19.87 -1.05 36.31
C TYR A 81 -20.55 0.26 36.71
N ARG A 82 -21.88 0.23 36.75
CA ARG A 82 -22.66 1.32 37.36
C ARG A 82 -22.95 0.93 38.80
N VAL A 83 -22.46 1.72 39.76
CA VAL A 83 -22.87 1.58 41.17
C VAL A 83 -24.31 2.06 41.27
N LEU A 84 -25.22 1.11 41.49
CA LEU A 84 -26.60 1.43 41.82
C LEU A 84 -26.66 1.89 43.28
N SER A 85 -27.40 2.96 43.53
CA SER A 85 -27.78 3.32 44.88
C SER A 85 -28.67 2.21 45.50
N PRO A 86 -28.74 2.08 46.84
CA PRO A 86 -29.52 1.03 47.48
C PRO A 86 -30.99 0.97 47.03
N GLU A 87 -31.59 2.13 46.72
CA GLU A 87 -32.96 2.24 46.22
C GLU A 87 -33.11 1.80 44.76
N GLU A 88 -32.10 2.05 43.92
CA GLU A 88 -32.07 1.58 42.53
C GLU A 88 -31.82 0.07 42.45
N ALA A 89 -31.01 -0.47 43.38
CA ALA A 89 -30.77 -1.90 43.48
C ALA A 89 -32.04 -2.67 43.89
N ALA A 90 -32.81 -2.15 44.85
CA ALA A 90 -34.08 -2.76 45.26
C ALA A 90 -35.10 -2.82 44.12
N ARG A 91 -35.23 -1.75 43.32
CA ARG A 91 -36.14 -1.71 42.17
C ARG A 91 -35.74 -2.68 41.05
N ALA A 92 -34.44 -2.79 40.76
CA ALA A 92 -33.93 -3.70 39.74
C ALA A 92 -34.16 -5.18 40.10
N ASP A 93 -34.10 -5.51 41.39
CA ASP A 93 -34.33 -6.88 41.88
C ASP A 93 -35.81 -7.26 41.83
N GLU A 94 -36.71 -6.33 42.14
CA GLU A 94 -38.16 -6.51 41.99
C GLU A 94 -38.58 -6.73 40.52
N GLU A 95 -38.02 -5.96 39.58
CA GLU A 95 -38.30 -6.13 38.14
C GLU A 95 -37.82 -7.49 37.61
N ARG A 96 -36.66 -7.95 38.08
CA ARG A 96 -36.12 -9.27 37.73
C ARG A 96 -37.00 -10.40 38.27
N TRP A 97 -37.51 -10.25 39.48
CA TRP A 97 -38.37 -11.26 40.11
C TRP A 97 -39.75 -11.36 39.44
N ASP A 98 -40.33 -10.23 39.00
CA ASP A 98 -41.63 -10.23 38.30
C ASP A 98 -41.56 -10.83 36.89
N SER A 99 -40.43 -10.64 36.19
CA SER A 99 -40.23 -11.18 34.84
C SER A 99 -40.18 -12.71 34.82
N ASP A 100 -39.60 -13.36 35.83
CA ASP A 100 -39.60 -14.83 35.95
C ASP A 100 -40.99 -15.42 36.23
N ARG A 101 -41.91 -14.65 36.84
CA ARG A 101 -43.29 -15.10 37.04
C ARG A 101 -44.14 -15.02 35.77
N ARG A 102 -43.88 -14.04 34.89
CA ARG A 102 -44.65 -13.85 33.65
C ARG A 102 -44.32 -14.87 32.56
N LEU A 103 -43.23 -15.60 32.71
CA LEU A 103 -42.79 -16.65 31.78
C LEU A 103 -43.29 -18.06 32.16
N ARG A 104 -44.16 -18.16 33.18
CA ARG A 104 -44.90 -19.38 33.56
C ARG A 104 -46.38 -19.19 33.28
#